data_AF-A0A5U3IU33-F1
#
_entry.id   AF-A0A5U3IU33-F1
#
_cell.length_a   1.000
_cell.length_b   1.000
_cell.length_c   1.000
_cell.angle_alpha   90.00
_cell.angle_beta   90.00
_cell.angle_gamma   90.00
#
_symmetry.space_group_name_H-M   'P 1'
#
loop_
_entity.id
_entity.type
_entity.pdbx_description
1 polymer ?
#
loop_
_entity_poly.entity_id
_entity_poly.type
_entity_poly.pdbx_seq_one_letter_code
_entity_poly.pdbx_strand_id
1 'polypeptide(L)'
;SRLVATSSTLPEESLMDEEQIAYLLSQLRWILNLPETSTAADIKTELEKIITAISGGKELAATSVDLLAMVTGAADKDARIAEQEAKIADLSKKVYDPAKFVPIAALSQIQSEYAGAVNGSQAQEVEQLITAALSDRRLLPGEMESWARDLGKENPDALKTYLDSARPLAALNRMQTQAAGTSGAPAFAQRSADPRNEGKSADSLDPTLVALSQQFGNDPAEIARLMGE
;
A
#
# COMPACT_ATOMS: atom_id res chain seq x y z
N SER A 1 47.69 -43.13 103.11
CA SER A 1 48.84 -43.25 102.18
C SER A 1 48.33 -43.12 100.76
N ARG A 2 48.44 -41.93 100.17
CA ARG A 2 49.43 -41.53 99.15
C ARG A 2 49.09 -42.00 97.72
N LEU A 3 48.49 -41.08 96.97
CA LEU A 3 48.70 -40.70 95.56
C LEU A 3 49.52 -41.66 94.68
N VAL A 4 48.94 -42.08 93.55
CA VAL A 4 49.58 -42.00 92.22
C VAL A 4 48.49 -41.64 91.20
N ALA A 5 48.66 -40.47 90.58
CA ALA A 5 48.04 -40.08 89.31
C ALA A 5 49.04 -40.37 88.19
N THR A 6 48.54 -40.72 86.99
CA THR A 6 49.14 -40.63 85.63
C THR A 6 48.56 -41.78 84.79
N SER A 7 47.91 -41.62 83.64
CA SER A 7 47.72 -40.48 82.75
C SER A 7 46.47 -40.72 81.92
N SER A 8 45.63 -39.70 81.80
CA SER A 8 44.58 -39.63 80.79
C SER A 8 45.25 -39.40 79.43
N THR A 9 45.16 -40.37 78.52
CA THR A 9 45.45 -40.17 77.10
C THR A 9 44.16 -39.78 76.41
N LEU A 10 44.11 -38.54 75.95
CA LEU A 10 43.07 -37.94 75.10
C LEU A 10 42.89 -38.74 73.80
N PRO A 11 41.70 -38.70 73.17
CA PRO A 11 41.50 -39.26 71.83
C PRO A 11 42.27 -38.42 70.79
N GLU A 12 43.04 -39.08 69.93
CA GLU A 12 43.64 -38.47 68.73
C GLU A 12 42.54 -37.82 67.88
N GLU A 13 42.58 -36.49 67.78
CA GLU A 13 41.98 -35.78 66.66
C GLU A 13 42.61 -36.32 65.38
N SER A 14 41.80 -36.54 64.35
CA SER A 14 42.22 -36.95 63.00
C SER A 14 43.12 -35.87 62.38
N LEU A 15 44.40 -35.87 62.73
CA LEU A 15 45.44 -35.06 62.09
C LEU A 15 45.73 -35.68 60.72
N MET A 16 45.55 -34.90 59.67
CA MET A 16 45.86 -35.32 58.30
C MET A 16 47.37 -35.48 58.14
N ASP A 17 47.84 -36.68 57.78
CA ASP A 17 49.27 -37.00 57.69
C ASP A 17 49.98 -36.26 56.55
N GLU A 18 51.30 -36.04 56.69
CA GLU A 18 52.13 -35.31 55.73
C GLU A 18 52.12 -35.93 54.32
N GLU A 19 52.03 -37.27 54.22
CA GLU A 19 51.90 -37.99 52.95
C GLU A 19 50.58 -37.65 52.22
N GLN A 20 49.48 -37.52 52.95
CA GLN A 20 48.17 -37.17 52.38
C GLN A 20 48.17 -35.73 51.88
N ILE A 21 48.84 -34.83 52.59
CA ILE A 21 49.04 -33.43 52.16
C ILE A 21 49.89 -33.37 50.89
N ALA A 22 50.99 -34.12 50.83
CA ALA A 22 51.84 -34.19 49.65
C ALA A 22 51.09 -34.72 48.43
N TYR A 23 50.25 -35.76 48.63
CA TYR A 23 49.39 -36.32 47.57
C TYR A 23 48.32 -35.34 47.09
N LEU A 24 47.64 -34.63 48.00
CA LEU A 24 46.68 -33.60 47.60
C LEU A 24 47.33 -32.48 46.78
N LEU A 25 48.51 -32.01 47.22
CA LEU A 25 49.24 -30.97 46.50
C LEU A 25 49.73 -31.46 45.13
N SER A 26 50.09 -32.74 44.97
CA SER A 26 50.46 -33.29 43.66
C SER A 26 49.25 -33.38 42.71
N GLN A 27 48.10 -33.85 43.21
CA GLN A 27 46.85 -33.87 42.44
C GLN A 27 46.42 -32.47 42.00
N LEU A 28 46.48 -31.47 42.90
CA LEU A 28 46.15 -30.09 42.56
C LEU A 28 47.10 -29.52 41.50
N ARG A 29 48.40 -29.81 41.57
CA ARG A 29 49.35 -29.41 40.52
C ARG A 29 48.99 -30.03 39.17
N TRP A 30 48.60 -31.31 39.16
CA TRP A 30 48.20 -31.98 37.93
C TRP A 30 46.94 -31.36 37.30
N ILE A 31 45.88 -31.13 38.09
CA ILE A 31 44.62 -30.52 37.60
C ILE A 31 44.85 -29.08 37.10
N LEU A 32 45.69 -28.31 37.78
CA LEU A 32 46.01 -26.92 37.43
C LEU A 32 47.12 -26.80 36.37
N ASN A 33 47.66 -27.92 35.89
CA ASN A 33 48.78 -27.95 34.95
C ASN A 33 50.00 -27.11 35.41
N LEU A 34 50.38 -27.28 36.69
CA LEU A 34 51.51 -26.59 37.31
C LEU A 34 52.76 -27.49 37.39
N PRO A 35 53.98 -26.91 37.33
CA PRO A 35 55.21 -27.69 37.50
C PRO A 35 55.32 -28.29 38.91
N GLU A 36 56.03 -29.41 39.04
CA GLU A 36 56.25 -30.11 40.32
C GLU A 36 56.97 -29.23 41.36
N THR A 37 57.72 -28.23 40.91
CA THR A 37 58.40 -27.23 41.76
C THR A 37 57.48 -26.15 42.33
N SER A 38 56.21 -26.08 41.89
CA SER A 38 55.26 -25.08 42.40
C SER A 38 55.01 -25.28 43.88
N THR A 39 55.02 -24.20 44.65
CA THR A 39 54.78 -24.22 46.09
C THR A 39 53.29 -24.23 46.41
N ALA A 40 52.93 -24.47 47.67
CA ALA A 40 51.55 -24.36 48.13
C ALA A 40 50.96 -22.94 47.94
N ALA A 41 51.81 -21.91 48.01
CA ALA A 41 51.40 -20.54 47.74
C ALA A 41 51.02 -20.34 46.27
N ASP A 42 51.80 -20.92 45.35
CA ASP A 42 51.52 -20.84 43.90
C ASP A 42 50.19 -21.54 43.56
N ILE A 43 49.94 -22.71 44.15
CA ILE A 43 48.68 -23.45 43.98
C ILE A 43 47.48 -22.61 44.47
N LYS A 44 47.60 -22.00 45.65
CA LYS A 44 46.56 -21.12 46.21
C LYS A 44 46.27 -19.93 45.30
N THR A 45 47.31 -19.28 44.77
CA THR A 45 47.16 -18.15 43.85
C THR A 45 46.44 -18.55 42.55
N GLU A 46 46.77 -19.71 41.96
CA GLU A 46 46.07 -20.18 40.76
C GLU A 46 44.61 -20.58 41.02
N LEU A 47 44.31 -21.19 42.18
CA LEU A 47 42.93 -21.46 42.58
C LEU A 47 42.12 -20.17 42.74
N GLU A 48 42.69 -19.12 43.36
CA GLU A 48 42.06 -17.81 43.50
C GLU A 48 41.79 -17.15 42.13
N LYS A 49 42.69 -17.29 41.16
CA LYS A 49 42.48 -16.82 39.79
C LYS A 49 41.31 -17.53 39.11
N ILE A 50 41.21 -18.86 39.26
CA ILE A 50 40.10 -19.65 38.69
C ILE A 50 38.77 -19.25 39.33
N ILE A 51 38.73 -19.10 40.66
CA ILE A 51 37.53 -18.62 41.37
C ILE A 51 37.12 -17.22 40.87
N THR A 52 38.09 -16.33 40.67
CA THR A 52 37.86 -14.97 40.13
C THR A 52 37.33 -15.03 38.69
N ALA A 53 37.90 -15.87 37.84
CA ALA A 53 37.48 -16.03 36.45
C ALA A 53 36.06 -16.59 36.34
N ILE A 54 35.73 -17.61 37.15
CA ILE A 54 34.40 -18.23 37.18
C ILE A 54 33.36 -17.27 37.76
N SER A 55 33.72 -16.49 38.77
CA SER A 55 32.82 -15.51 39.38
C SER A 55 32.57 -14.26 38.55
N GLY A 56 33.34 -14.04 37.48
CA GLY A 56 33.34 -12.76 36.76
C GLY A 56 33.76 -11.58 37.66
N GLY A 57 34.61 -11.83 38.67
CA GLY A 57 35.07 -10.83 39.63
C GLY A 57 34.07 -10.49 40.74
N LYS A 58 33.03 -11.30 40.95
CA LYS A 58 32.05 -11.14 42.04
C LYS A 58 32.37 -12.07 43.21
N GLU A 59 32.07 -11.67 44.43
CA GLU A 59 32.23 -12.55 45.58
C GLU A 59 31.27 -13.74 45.46
N LEU A 60 31.80 -14.94 45.24
CA LEU A 60 31.05 -16.20 45.28
C LEU A 60 31.11 -16.75 46.69
N ALA A 61 29.98 -17.17 47.25
CA ALA A 61 30.00 -17.99 48.46
C ALA A 61 30.77 -19.29 48.20
N ALA A 62 31.47 -19.84 49.18
CA ALA A 62 32.35 -21.01 49.04
C ALA A 62 31.67 -22.26 48.44
N THR A 63 30.32 -22.31 48.43
CA THR A 63 29.51 -23.39 47.86
C THR A 63 29.04 -23.15 46.41
N SER A 64 29.45 -22.04 45.79
CA SER A 64 28.90 -21.62 44.48
C SER A 64 29.68 -22.14 43.28
N VAL A 65 30.86 -22.75 43.50
CA VAL A 65 31.74 -23.26 42.44
C VAL A 65 31.67 -24.79 42.43
N ASP A 66 31.00 -25.33 41.42
CA ASP A 66 31.03 -26.76 41.09
C ASP A 66 31.92 -26.97 39.85
N LEU A 67 33.16 -27.39 40.09
CA LEU A 67 34.14 -27.63 39.03
C LEU A 67 33.72 -28.80 38.12
N LEU A 68 33.05 -29.82 38.67
CA LEU A 68 32.60 -30.96 37.88
C LEU A 68 31.48 -30.53 36.93
N ALA A 69 30.49 -29.77 37.42
CA ALA A 69 29.43 -29.20 36.59
C ALA A 69 29.96 -28.24 35.51
N MET A 70 31.04 -27.51 35.79
CA MET A 70 31.70 -26.66 34.79
C MET A 70 32.35 -27.47 33.67
N VAL A 71 33.08 -28.53 34.02
CA VAL A 71 33.75 -29.40 33.03
C VAL A 71 32.71 -30.16 32.19
N THR A 72 31.68 -30.74 32.82
CA THR A 72 30.61 -31.44 32.09
C THR A 72 29.80 -30.47 31.24
N GLY A 73 29.48 -29.28 31.77
CA GLY A 73 28.78 -28.24 31.02
C GLY A 73 29.57 -27.69 29.83
N ALA A 74 30.92 -27.70 29.88
CA ALA A 74 31.77 -27.37 28.74
C ALA A 74 31.69 -28.45 27.65
N ALA A 75 31.79 -29.73 28.02
CA ALA A 75 31.63 -30.85 27.08
C ALA A 75 30.24 -30.86 26.41
N ASP A 76 29.18 -30.55 27.17
CA ASP A 76 27.82 -30.42 26.63
C ASP A 76 27.71 -29.25 25.63
N LYS A 77 28.37 -28.12 25.90
CA LYS A 77 28.42 -26.99 24.97
C LYS A 77 29.14 -27.37 23.68
N ASP A 78 30.26 -28.08 23.76
CA ASP A 78 31.00 -28.54 22.58
C ASP A 78 30.14 -29.49 21.72
N ALA A 79 29.41 -30.42 22.36
CA ALA A 79 28.48 -31.30 21.66
C ALA A 79 27.37 -30.51 20.95
N ARG A 80 26.82 -29.48 21.59
CA ARG A 80 25.80 -28.60 20.99
C ARG A 80 26.35 -27.76 19.84
N ILE A 81 27.58 -27.27 19.96
CA ILE A 81 28.26 -26.53 18.88
C ILE A 81 28.43 -27.45 17.67
N ALA A 82 28.94 -28.68 17.86
CA ALA A 82 29.09 -29.65 16.78
C ALA A 82 27.75 -29.98 16.10
N GLU A 83 26.67 -30.12 16.87
CA GLU A 83 25.33 -30.33 16.32
C GLU A 83 24.84 -29.13 15.49
N GLN A 84 25.09 -27.91 15.97
CA GLN A 84 24.72 -26.68 15.26
C GLN A 84 25.52 -26.51 13.97
N GLU A 85 26.83 -26.77 13.99
CA GLU A 85 27.68 -26.74 12.81
C GLU A 85 27.20 -27.73 11.75
N ALA A 86 26.81 -28.94 12.15
CA ALA A 86 26.22 -29.93 11.25
C ALA A 86 24.90 -29.43 10.62
N LYS A 87 24.02 -28.81 11.41
CA LYS A 87 22.77 -28.20 10.92
C LYS A 87 23.03 -27.05 9.96
N ILE A 88 23.98 -26.16 10.27
CA ILE A 88 24.35 -25.04 9.40
C ILE A 88 24.92 -25.58 8.09
N ALA A 89 25.78 -26.60 8.13
CA ALA A 89 26.32 -27.22 6.93
C ALA A 89 25.24 -27.89 6.07
N ASP A 90 24.24 -28.54 6.68
CA ASP A 90 23.09 -29.11 5.98
C ASP A 90 22.22 -28.02 5.33
N LEU A 91 21.87 -26.97 6.08
CA LEU A 91 21.08 -25.84 5.57
C LEU A 91 21.80 -25.08 4.47
N SER A 92 23.12 -24.90 4.58
CA SER A 92 23.93 -24.20 3.56
C SER A 92 24.02 -24.97 2.24
N LYS A 93 23.88 -26.31 2.28
CA LYS A 93 23.84 -27.15 1.07
C LYS A 93 22.47 -27.15 0.40
N LYS A 94 21.41 -26.78 1.11
CA LYS A 94 20.08 -26.63 0.52
C LYS A 94 20.07 -25.36 -0.32
N VAL A 95 20.19 -25.52 -1.64
CA VAL A 95 20.02 -24.43 -2.61
C VAL A 95 18.62 -23.87 -2.44
N TYR A 96 18.52 -22.71 -1.80
CA TYR A 96 17.27 -21.99 -1.65
C TYR A 96 16.92 -21.36 -3.00
N ASP A 97 15.79 -21.74 -3.57
CA ASP A 97 15.34 -21.25 -4.88
C ASP A 97 14.42 -20.04 -4.69
N PRO A 98 14.90 -18.80 -4.88
CA PRO A 98 14.08 -17.61 -4.71
C PRO A 98 12.91 -17.55 -5.70
N ALA A 99 12.96 -18.25 -6.84
CA ALA A 99 11.86 -18.26 -7.81
C ALA A 99 10.64 -19.06 -7.33
N LYS A 100 10.83 -20.00 -6.39
CA LYS A 100 9.74 -20.79 -5.79
C LYS A 100 9.03 -20.09 -4.63
N PHE A 101 9.68 -19.10 -4.01
CA PHE A 101 9.20 -18.48 -2.77
C PHE A 101 8.94 -16.98 -2.88
N VAL A 102 9.33 -16.32 -3.97
CA VAL A 102 8.83 -14.98 -4.28
C VAL A 102 7.71 -15.14 -5.31
N PRO A 103 6.44 -14.86 -4.95
CA PRO A 103 5.32 -14.89 -5.89
C PRO A 103 5.39 -13.71 -6.88
N ILE A 104 6.53 -13.47 -7.53
CA ILE A 104 6.67 -12.43 -8.56
C ILE A 104 5.68 -12.71 -9.69
N ALA A 105 5.49 -13.99 -10.04
CA ALA A 105 4.48 -14.41 -11.00
C ALA A 105 3.06 -14.06 -10.54
N ALA A 106 2.71 -14.35 -9.28
CA ALA A 106 1.39 -14.02 -8.73
C ALA A 106 1.16 -12.50 -8.63
N LEU A 107 2.19 -11.74 -8.22
CA LEU A 107 2.12 -10.28 -8.15
C LEU A 107 1.99 -9.66 -9.55
N SER A 108 2.73 -10.16 -10.53
CA SER A 108 2.63 -9.71 -11.93
C SER A 108 1.24 -10.01 -12.51
N GLN A 109 0.66 -11.17 -12.18
CA GLN A 109 -0.69 -11.51 -12.60
C GLN A 109 -1.73 -10.55 -11.98
N ILE A 110 -1.65 -10.31 -10.68
CA ILE A 110 -2.55 -9.37 -9.99
C ILE A 110 -2.42 -7.96 -10.55
N GLN A 111 -1.19 -7.50 -10.86
CA GLN A 111 -0.98 -6.19 -11.50
C GLN A 111 -1.63 -6.10 -12.88
N SER A 112 -1.53 -7.15 -13.70
CA SER A 112 -2.17 -7.20 -15.01
C SER A 112 -3.70 -7.22 -14.90
N GLU A 113 -4.25 -8.01 -13.98
CA GLU A 113 -5.69 -8.07 -13.72
C GLU A 113 -6.23 -6.73 -13.21
N TYR A 114 -5.49 -6.06 -12.31
CA TYR A 114 -5.83 -4.73 -11.81
C TYR A 114 -5.79 -3.67 -12.91
N ALA A 115 -4.72 -3.63 -13.72
CA ALA A 115 -4.63 -2.70 -14.85
C ALA A 115 -5.77 -2.91 -15.86
N GLY A 116 -6.11 -4.17 -16.16
CA GLY A 116 -7.25 -4.50 -17.01
C GLY A 116 -8.58 -4.01 -16.44
N ALA A 117 -8.82 -4.22 -15.13
CA ALA A 117 -10.05 -3.78 -14.47
C ALA A 117 -10.18 -2.25 -14.41
N VAL A 118 -9.09 -1.54 -14.11
CA VAL A 118 -9.08 -0.06 -14.08
C VAL A 118 -9.31 0.50 -15.48
N ASN A 119 -8.63 -0.01 -16.51
CA ASN A 119 -8.83 0.45 -17.88
C ASN A 119 -10.26 0.15 -18.39
N GLY A 120 -10.80 -1.03 -18.05
CA GLY A 120 -12.16 -1.41 -18.42
C GLY A 120 -13.23 -0.53 -17.78
N SER A 121 -13.10 -0.24 -16.48
CA SER A 121 -14.03 0.65 -15.77
C SER A 121 -13.96 2.09 -16.27
N GLN A 122 -12.76 2.62 -16.54
CA GLN A 122 -12.59 3.96 -17.09
C GLN A 122 -13.18 4.08 -18.50
N ALA A 123 -12.98 3.08 -19.37
CA ALA A 123 -13.60 3.05 -20.70
C ALA A 123 -15.14 3.04 -20.61
N GLN A 124 -15.71 2.27 -19.68
CA GLN A 124 -17.16 2.25 -19.46
C GLN A 124 -17.70 3.57 -18.93
N GLU A 125 -16.96 4.28 -18.07
CA GLU A 125 -17.35 5.60 -17.56
C GLU A 125 -17.36 6.65 -18.68
N VAL A 126 -16.32 6.66 -19.52
CA VAL A 126 -16.23 7.54 -20.70
C VAL A 126 -17.39 7.28 -21.67
N GLU A 127 -17.69 6.02 -21.96
CA GLU A 127 -18.82 5.65 -22.83
C GLU A 127 -20.17 6.12 -22.30
N GLN A 128 -20.38 6.02 -20.99
CA GLN A 128 -21.59 6.54 -20.33
C GLN A 128 -21.67 8.07 -20.41
N LEU A 129 -20.56 8.77 -20.17
CA LEU A 129 -20.50 10.24 -20.28
C LEU A 129 -20.80 10.73 -21.69
N ILE A 130 -20.25 10.07 -22.71
CA ILE A 130 -20.51 10.40 -24.12
C ILE A 130 -21.98 10.15 -24.47
N THR A 131 -22.54 9.01 -24.04
CA THR A 131 -23.95 8.67 -24.28
C THR A 131 -24.91 9.68 -23.65
N ALA A 132 -24.63 10.08 -22.39
CA ALA A 132 -25.40 11.12 -21.71
C ALA A 132 -25.30 12.47 -22.44
N ALA A 133 -24.08 12.88 -22.83
CA ALA A 133 -23.85 14.13 -23.54
C ALA A 133 -24.49 14.17 -24.95
N LEU A 134 -24.59 13.04 -25.65
CA LEU A 134 -25.32 12.94 -26.92
C LEU A 134 -26.84 13.09 -26.71
N SER A 135 -27.36 12.51 -25.63
CA SER A 135 -28.78 12.60 -25.24
C SER A 135 -29.16 14.03 -24.85
N ASP A 136 -28.26 14.74 -24.16
CA ASP A 136 -28.42 16.15 -23.78
C ASP A 136 -28.15 17.12 -24.94
N ARG A 137 -27.86 16.61 -26.15
CA ARG A 137 -27.46 17.39 -27.35
C ARG A 137 -26.28 18.33 -27.09
N ARG A 138 -25.45 17.98 -26.10
CA ARG A 138 -24.21 18.67 -25.72
C ARG A 138 -23.06 18.25 -26.65
N LEU A 139 -23.11 17.00 -27.10
CA LEU A 139 -22.34 16.47 -28.22
C LEU A 139 -23.26 16.24 -29.43
N LEU A 140 -22.72 16.47 -30.63
CA LEU A 140 -23.39 16.15 -31.89
C LEU A 140 -22.92 14.78 -32.40
N PRO A 141 -23.82 13.95 -32.96
CA PRO A 141 -23.43 12.67 -33.55
C PRO A 141 -22.53 12.88 -34.78
N GLY A 142 -21.60 11.97 -35.02
CA GLY A 142 -20.63 12.05 -36.12
C GLY A 142 -19.25 12.47 -35.64
N GLU A 143 -18.64 13.48 -36.28
CA GLU A 143 -17.23 13.84 -36.03
C GLU A 143 -16.96 14.27 -34.58
N MET A 144 -17.92 14.95 -33.95
CA MET A 144 -17.78 15.42 -32.57
C MET A 144 -17.89 14.28 -31.55
N GLU A 145 -18.67 13.25 -31.87
CA GLU A 145 -18.73 12.01 -31.08
C GLU A 145 -17.42 11.21 -31.22
N SER A 146 -16.90 11.04 -32.44
CA SER A 146 -15.62 10.37 -32.67
C SER A 146 -14.49 11.08 -31.94
N TRP A 147 -14.42 12.42 -32.02
CA TRP A 147 -13.49 13.22 -31.25
C TRP A 147 -13.63 13.02 -29.74
N ALA A 148 -14.86 13.01 -29.21
CA ALA A 148 -15.10 12.81 -27.78
C ALA A 148 -14.67 11.41 -27.31
N ARG A 149 -14.89 10.38 -28.14
CA ARG A 149 -14.45 9.01 -27.86
C ARG A 149 -12.93 8.88 -27.85
N ASP A 150 -12.25 9.55 -28.78
CA ASP A 150 -10.79 9.53 -28.84
C ASP A 150 -10.18 10.35 -27.70
N LEU A 151 -10.73 11.54 -27.41
CA LEU A 151 -10.33 12.35 -26.25
C LEU A 151 -10.60 11.62 -24.93
N GLY A 152 -11.71 10.91 -24.79
CA GLY A 152 -12.02 10.17 -23.57
C GLY A 152 -11.09 8.99 -23.31
N LYS A 153 -10.53 8.36 -24.36
CA LYS A 153 -9.49 7.32 -24.22
C LYS A 153 -8.14 7.89 -23.81
N GLU A 154 -7.80 9.07 -24.32
CA GLU A 154 -6.51 9.73 -24.03
C GLU A 154 -6.52 10.50 -22.70
N ASN A 155 -7.62 11.19 -22.39
CA ASN A 155 -7.78 12.03 -21.23
C ASN A 155 -9.26 12.15 -20.80
N PRO A 156 -9.76 11.24 -19.95
CA PRO A 156 -11.16 11.25 -19.50
C PRO A 156 -11.52 12.49 -18.67
N ASP A 157 -10.57 13.06 -17.91
CA ASP A 157 -10.80 14.27 -17.11
C ASP A 157 -10.97 15.51 -17.98
N ALA A 158 -10.22 15.61 -19.08
CA ALA A 158 -10.37 16.68 -20.06
C ALA A 158 -11.73 16.59 -20.77
N LEU A 159 -12.18 15.38 -21.13
CA LEU A 159 -13.51 15.17 -21.68
C LEU A 159 -14.59 15.60 -20.67
N LYS A 160 -14.47 15.17 -19.40
CA LYS A 160 -15.43 15.54 -18.35
C LYS A 160 -15.50 17.05 -18.14
N THR A 161 -14.36 17.73 -18.08
CA THR A 161 -14.27 19.19 -17.95
C THR A 161 -14.88 19.90 -19.16
N TYR A 162 -14.57 19.44 -20.37
CA TYR A 162 -15.14 19.98 -21.60
C TYR A 162 -16.66 19.85 -21.58
N LEU A 163 -17.14 18.63 -21.26
CA LEU A 163 -18.54 18.36 -21.07
C LEU A 163 -19.06 19.36 -20.07
N ASP A 164 -18.68 19.37 -18.79
CA ASP A 164 -19.16 20.30 -17.75
C ASP A 164 -19.28 21.78 -18.18
N SER A 165 -18.38 22.29 -19.02
CA SER A 165 -18.45 23.66 -19.56
C SER A 165 -19.42 23.87 -20.72
N ALA A 166 -19.68 22.83 -21.53
CA ALA A 166 -20.57 22.91 -22.69
C ALA A 166 -22.01 23.14 -22.22
N ARG A 167 -22.75 24.11 -22.77
CA ARG A 167 -24.14 24.34 -22.34
C ARG A 167 -25.06 23.33 -23.03
N PRO A 168 -25.95 22.60 -22.32
CA PRO A 168 -26.98 21.78 -22.95
C PRO A 168 -27.82 22.66 -23.89
N LEU A 169 -27.92 22.28 -25.16
CA LEU A 169 -28.73 23.00 -26.15
C LEU A 169 -30.22 22.63 -25.98
N ALA A 170 -30.80 22.93 -24.81
CA ALA A 170 -32.21 22.69 -24.51
C ALA A 170 -33.17 23.40 -25.49
N ALA A 171 -32.70 24.43 -26.20
CA ALA A 171 -33.46 25.15 -27.22
C ALA A 171 -33.78 24.29 -28.45
N LEU A 172 -32.89 23.39 -28.88
CA LEU A 172 -33.15 22.49 -30.02
C LEU A 172 -34.24 21.47 -29.70
N ASN A 173 -34.28 20.98 -28.46
CA ASN A 173 -35.29 20.02 -28.02
C ASN A 173 -36.70 20.64 -28.03
N ARG A 174 -36.81 21.93 -27.68
CA ARG A 174 -38.07 22.69 -27.78
C ARG A 174 -38.45 23.02 -29.22
N MET A 175 -37.50 23.38 -30.09
CA MET A 175 -37.81 23.70 -31.48
C MET A 175 -38.28 22.47 -32.28
N GLN A 176 -37.75 21.29 -31.98
CA GLN A 176 -38.16 20.05 -32.67
C GLN A 176 -39.51 19.52 -32.16
N THR A 177 -39.80 19.62 -30.86
CA THR A 177 -41.13 19.27 -30.32
C THR A 177 -42.21 20.28 -30.68
N GLN A 178 -41.87 21.55 -30.87
CA GLN A 178 -42.82 22.56 -31.35
C GLN A 178 -43.14 22.38 -32.84
N ALA A 179 -42.21 21.85 -33.65
CA ALA A 179 -42.47 21.51 -35.06
C ALA A 179 -43.32 20.23 -35.23
N ALA A 180 -43.31 19.31 -34.27
CA ALA A 180 -44.12 18.08 -34.31
C ALA A 180 -45.51 18.23 -33.66
N GLY A 181 -45.77 19.33 -32.95
CA GLY A 181 -47.03 19.61 -32.25
C GLY A 181 -47.97 20.61 -32.94
N THR A 182 -47.57 21.20 -34.08
CA THR A 182 -48.40 22.19 -34.78
C THR A 182 -48.78 21.72 -36.18
N SER A 183 -49.75 20.81 -36.26
CA SER A 183 -50.81 20.97 -37.27
C SER A 183 -51.61 22.20 -36.88
N GLY A 184 -51.10 23.38 -37.22
CA GLY A 184 -51.68 24.67 -36.89
C GLY A 184 -50.78 25.75 -37.46
N ALA A 185 -51.31 26.49 -38.43
CA ALA A 185 -50.63 27.52 -39.20
C ALA A 185 -49.71 28.43 -38.35
N PRO A 186 -48.60 28.96 -38.93
CA PRO A 186 -47.78 29.92 -38.22
C PRO A 186 -48.61 31.18 -37.95
N ALA A 187 -48.94 31.42 -36.68
CA ALA A 187 -49.37 32.73 -36.23
C ALA A 187 -48.15 33.67 -36.32
N PHE A 188 -47.98 34.27 -37.49
CA PHE A 188 -47.18 35.49 -37.62
C PHE A 188 -47.79 36.50 -36.66
N ALA A 189 -47.04 36.84 -35.61
CA ALA A 189 -47.35 37.98 -34.76
C ALA A 189 -47.39 39.21 -35.66
N GLN A 190 -48.61 39.67 -35.97
CA GLN A 190 -48.86 40.93 -36.66
C GLN A 190 -48.12 42.02 -35.90
N ARG A 191 -47.06 42.55 -36.51
CA ARG A 191 -46.36 43.73 -36.02
C ARG A 191 -47.34 44.88 -36.13
N SER A 192 -48.00 45.19 -35.01
CA SER A 192 -48.68 46.44 -34.67
C SER A 192 -49.41 47.12 -35.83
N ALA A 193 -50.69 46.82 -35.99
CA ALA A 193 -51.61 47.70 -36.70
C ALA A 193 -51.60 49.08 -36.00
N ASP A 194 -51.19 50.13 -36.73
CA ASP A 194 -51.37 51.52 -36.33
C ASP A 194 -52.89 51.84 -36.35
N PRO A 195 -53.50 52.33 -35.25
CA PRO A 195 -54.94 52.58 -35.14
C PRO A 195 -55.50 53.70 -36.05
N ARG A 196 -54.76 54.14 -37.08
CA ARG A 196 -55.26 55.05 -38.12
C ARG A 196 -55.61 54.37 -39.44
N ASN A 197 -55.40 53.06 -39.57
CA ASN A 197 -55.68 52.32 -40.81
C ASN A 197 -57.04 51.62 -40.78
N GLU A 198 -58.10 52.39 -40.54
CA GLU A 198 -59.47 51.96 -40.80
C GLU A 198 -59.84 52.35 -42.23
N GLY A 199 -59.60 51.47 -43.21
CA GLY A 199 -60.23 51.61 -44.52
C GLY A 199 -59.41 51.19 -45.73
N LYS A 200 -59.26 49.89 -45.94
CA LYS A 200 -59.51 49.20 -47.23
C LYS A 200 -59.31 47.70 -47.02
N SER A 201 -60.42 46.97 -47.01
CA SER A 201 -60.43 45.51 -46.92
C SER A 201 -59.62 44.89 -48.06
N ALA A 202 -58.87 43.83 -47.74
CA ALA A 202 -57.96 43.09 -48.60
C ALA A 202 -58.64 42.27 -49.73
N ASP A 203 -59.69 42.83 -50.33
CA ASP A 203 -60.48 42.18 -51.40
C ASP A 203 -60.17 42.79 -52.80
N SER A 204 -59.09 43.57 -52.92
CA SER A 204 -58.63 44.16 -54.19
C SER A 204 -57.11 44.09 -54.40
N LEU A 205 -56.38 43.31 -53.60
CA LEU A 205 -54.93 43.19 -53.70
C LEU A 205 -54.55 41.90 -54.44
N ASP A 206 -53.64 42.03 -55.42
CA ASP A 206 -53.17 40.92 -56.25
C ASP A 206 -52.61 39.78 -55.37
N PRO A 207 -53.07 38.53 -55.54
CA PRO A 207 -52.62 37.39 -54.74
C PRO A 207 -51.11 37.14 -54.83
N THR A 208 -50.45 37.54 -55.92
CA THR A 208 -49.00 37.44 -56.06
C THR A 208 -48.25 38.43 -55.16
N LEU A 209 -48.81 39.62 -54.96
CA LEU A 209 -48.24 40.67 -54.12
C LEU A 209 -48.36 40.28 -52.64
N VAL A 210 -49.47 39.65 -52.26
CA VAL A 210 -49.68 39.08 -50.91
C VAL A 210 -48.70 37.93 -50.63
N ALA A 211 -48.45 37.06 -51.61
CA ALA A 211 -47.50 35.96 -51.44
C ALA A 211 -46.05 36.47 -51.31
N LEU A 212 -45.67 37.44 -52.14
CA LEU A 212 -44.33 38.03 -52.10
C LEU A 212 -44.09 38.79 -50.80
N SER A 213 -45.08 39.53 -50.30
CA SER A 213 -44.98 40.26 -49.04
C SER A 213 -44.80 39.32 -47.85
N GLN A 214 -45.49 38.17 -47.85
CA GLN A 214 -45.33 37.13 -46.83
C GLN A 214 -43.94 36.46 -46.90
N GLN A 215 -43.40 36.21 -48.10
CA GLN A 215 -42.08 35.62 -48.27
C GLN A 215 -40.94 36.52 -47.75
N PHE A 216 -41.09 37.84 -47.86
CA PHE A 216 -40.10 38.82 -47.40
C PHE A 216 -40.44 39.47 -46.05
N GLY A 217 -41.53 39.04 -45.39
CA GLY A 217 -41.92 39.51 -44.06
C GLY A 217 -42.42 40.95 -43.98
N ASN A 218 -42.91 41.50 -45.09
CA ASN A 218 -43.42 42.87 -45.19
C ASN A 218 -44.97 42.88 -45.25
N ASP A 219 -45.59 43.96 -44.77
CA ASP A 219 -47.03 44.14 -44.86
C ASP A 219 -47.44 44.47 -46.31
N PRO A 220 -48.31 43.67 -46.96
CA PRO A 220 -48.75 43.92 -48.33
C PRO A 220 -49.44 45.28 -48.51
N ALA A 221 -50.12 45.80 -47.48
CA ALA A 221 -50.81 47.10 -47.57
C ALA A 221 -49.82 48.28 -47.72
N GLU A 222 -48.66 48.20 -47.06
CA GLU A 222 -47.60 49.20 -47.18
C GLU A 222 -46.93 49.16 -48.56
N ILE A 223 -46.69 47.95 -49.11
CA ILE A 223 -46.10 47.79 -50.45
C ILE A 223 -47.07 48.32 -51.52
N ALA A 224 -48.37 48.04 -51.41
CA ALA A 224 -49.37 48.56 -52.33
C ALA A 224 -49.42 50.09 -52.32
N ARG A 225 -49.29 50.72 -51.13
CA ARG A 225 -49.22 52.18 -50.99
C ARG A 225 -47.95 52.78 -51.60
N LEU A 226 -46.83 52.06 -51.49
CA LEU A 226 -45.52 52.49 -52.03
C LEU A 226 -45.44 52.30 -53.55
N MET A 227 -46.20 51.34 -54.09
CA MET A 227 -46.38 51.15 -55.53
C MET A 227 -47.47 52.03 -56.15
N GLY A 228 -48.35 52.64 -55.35
CA GLY A 228 -49.15 53.79 -55.72
C GLY A 228 -50.06 53.61 -56.94
N GLU A 229 -51.17 52.89 -56.73
CA GLU A 229 -52.51 53.34 -57.15
C GLU A 229 -53.41 53.49 -55.91
#